data_AF-A0A3N5V2G0-F1
#
_entry.id   AF-A0A3N5V2G0-F1
#
_cell.length_a   1.000
_cell.length_b   1.000
_cell.length_c   1.000
_cell.angle_alpha   90.00
_cell.angle_beta   90.00
_cell.angle_gamma   90.00
#
_symmetry.space_group_name_H-M   'P 1'
#
loop_
_entity.id
_entity.type
_entity.pdbx_description
1 polymer ?
#
loop_
_entity_poly.entity_id
_entity_poly.type
_entity_poly.pdbx_seq_one_letter_code
_entity_poly.pdbx_strand_id
1 'polypeptide(L)'
;RNSSGVIGVLPLLHVKSRLSGPYVTSLPNAVCAENDQAARALIGQAIELVRDSRARYLILRDSFQRWDVPGLVTDQSHCTLVASLRDDPDLMWKRLDRRVRQHVRKALDSDLEVLIGPQHMEEIYPAYSEAMRDLGTPTLGRGFFRRLFSHFPGHFTALMVRAQGEVVGGAFVAKFGTTLYNTWG
;
A
#
# COMPACT_ATOMS: atom_id res chain seq x y z
N ARG A 1 24.82 20.04 -22.85
CA ARG A 1 23.76 19.01 -22.76
C ARG A 1 22.66 19.59 -21.87
N ASN A 2 21.45 19.76 -22.37
CA ASN A 2 20.39 20.55 -21.75
C ASN A 2 20.11 20.16 -20.29
N SER A 3 20.26 21.12 -19.39
CA SER A 3 20.02 21.05 -17.95
C SER A 3 18.54 21.29 -17.60
N SER A 4 17.63 20.54 -18.23
CA SER A 4 16.18 20.68 -18.04
C SER A 4 15.49 19.32 -17.88
N GLY A 5 15.98 18.52 -16.93
CA GLY A 5 15.33 17.26 -16.52
C GLY A 5 14.21 17.52 -15.50
N VAL A 6 13.22 16.63 -15.44
CA VAL A 6 12.23 16.63 -14.36
C VAL A 6 12.93 16.13 -13.09
N ILE A 7 13.17 17.03 -12.14
CA ILE A 7 13.85 16.73 -10.87
C ILE A 7 12.88 16.40 -9.72
N GLY A 8 11.59 16.29 -10.01
CA GLY A 8 10.60 15.84 -9.04
C GLY A 8 9.17 15.76 -9.57
N VAL A 9 8.37 14.92 -8.91
CA VAL A 9 6.96 14.68 -9.19
C VAL A 9 6.20 14.48 -7.88
N LEU A 10 5.00 15.06 -7.80
CA LEU A 10 4.05 14.85 -6.70
C LEU A 10 2.68 14.49 -7.28
N PRO A 11 2.36 13.18 -7.41
CA PRO A 11 1.05 12.73 -7.82
C PRO A 11 -0.01 13.09 -6.76
N LEU A 12 -1.07 13.76 -7.20
CA LEU A 12 -2.18 14.20 -6.35
C LEU A 12 -3.51 13.64 -6.87
N LEU A 13 -4.40 13.32 -5.94
CA LEU A 13 -5.77 12.91 -6.18
C LEU A 13 -6.71 13.98 -5.64
N HIS A 14 -7.59 14.49 -6.50
CA HIS A 14 -8.67 15.37 -6.08
C HIS A 14 -9.93 14.53 -5.79
N VAL A 15 -10.30 14.45 -4.52
CA VAL A 15 -11.44 13.65 -4.05
C VAL A 15 -12.63 14.57 -3.80
N LYS A 16 -13.74 14.32 -4.49
CA LYS A 16 -15.02 15.02 -4.28
C LYS A 16 -15.85 14.25 -3.25
N SER A 17 -15.77 14.65 -1.99
CA SER A 17 -16.55 14.05 -0.90
C SER A 17 -17.69 14.95 -0.46
N ARG A 18 -18.89 14.37 -0.25
CA ARG A 18 -20.03 15.10 0.33
C ARG A 18 -19.96 15.20 1.86
N LEU A 19 -19.23 14.28 2.51
CA LEU A 19 -19.14 14.21 3.97
C LEU A 19 -18.04 15.14 4.53
N SER A 20 -16.87 15.14 3.88
CA SER A 20 -15.71 15.94 4.31
C SER A 20 -15.50 17.20 3.46
N GLY A 21 -16.27 17.35 2.38
CA GLY A 21 -16.04 18.33 1.31
C GLY A 21 -14.93 17.89 0.35
N PRO A 22 -14.72 18.62 -0.76
CA PRO A 22 -13.65 18.31 -1.71
C PRO A 22 -12.28 18.50 -1.06
N TYR A 23 -11.35 17.59 -1.30
CA TYR A 23 -9.98 17.69 -0.79
C TYR A 23 -8.98 17.11 -1.78
N VAL A 24 -7.71 17.49 -1.62
CA VAL A 24 -6.60 16.96 -2.41
C VAL A 24 -5.74 16.09 -1.51
N THR A 25 -5.31 14.92 -1.98
CA THR A 25 -4.42 14.02 -1.24
C THR A 25 -3.32 13.45 -2.12
N SER A 26 -2.13 13.25 -1.57
CA SER A 26 -1.10 12.42 -2.22
C SER A 26 -1.36 10.94 -1.97
N LEU A 27 -0.71 10.09 -2.77
CA LEU A 27 -0.47 8.70 -2.38
C LEU A 27 0.60 8.65 -1.27
N PRO A 28 0.70 7.56 -0.49
CA PRO A 28 1.78 7.38 0.48
C PRO A 28 3.15 7.48 -0.17
N ASN A 29 4.05 8.27 0.45
CA ASN A 29 5.43 8.49 0.04
C ASN A 29 5.59 9.01 -1.40
N ALA A 30 4.64 9.84 -1.85
CA ALA A 30 4.57 10.28 -3.24
C ALA A 30 5.27 11.62 -3.52
N VAL A 31 5.96 12.21 -2.55
CA VAL A 31 6.83 13.37 -2.79
C VAL A 31 8.18 12.86 -3.30
N CYS A 32 8.26 12.61 -4.60
CA CYS A 32 9.46 12.09 -5.26
C CYS A 32 10.25 13.25 -5.85
N ALA A 33 11.31 13.71 -5.17
CA ALA A 33 12.15 14.80 -5.65
C ALA A 33 13.63 14.50 -5.42
N GLU A 34 14.50 15.01 -6.28
CA GLU A 34 15.95 14.85 -6.16
C GLU A 34 16.54 15.64 -4.99
N ASN A 35 15.85 16.70 -4.55
CA ASN A 35 16.27 17.51 -3.41
C ASN A 35 15.10 18.21 -2.71
N ASP A 36 15.41 18.67 -1.50
CA ASP A 36 14.55 19.42 -0.60
C ASP A 36 13.90 20.67 -1.20
N GLN A 37 14.63 21.38 -2.07
CA GLN A 37 14.13 22.59 -2.72
C GLN A 37 13.03 22.24 -3.73
N ALA A 38 13.26 21.23 -4.57
CA ALA A 38 12.29 20.73 -5.53
C ALA A 38 11.04 20.18 -4.82
N ALA A 39 11.22 19.43 -3.72
CA ALA A 39 10.12 18.90 -2.94
C ALA A 39 9.25 20.01 -2.33
N ARG A 40 9.86 21.02 -1.70
CA ARG A 40 9.14 22.19 -1.17
C ARG A 40 8.41 22.97 -2.27
N ALA A 41 9.00 23.09 -3.46
CA ALA A 41 8.34 23.72 -4.60
C ALA A 41 7.10 22.93 -5.06
N LEU A 42 7.18 21.59 -5.13
CA LEU A 42 6.04 20.72 -5.44
C LEU A 42 4.92 20.84 -4.40
N ILE A 43 5.26 20.90 -3.11
CA ILE A 43 4.30 21.09 -2.03
C ILE A 43 3.64 22.47 -2.12
N GLY A 44 4.42 23.52 -2.41
CA GLY A 44 3.89 24.86 -2.66
C GLY A 44 2.87 24.86 -3.81
N GLN A 45 3.18 24.19 -4.92
CA GLN A 45 2.24 24.03 -6.03
C GLN A 45 1.00 23.22 -5.65
N ALA A 46 1.14 22.18 -4.82
CA ALA A 46 0.00 21.42 -4.30
C ALA A 46 -0.95 22.29 -3.46
N ILE A 47 -0.40 23.23 -2.67
CA ILE A 47 -1.19 24.20 -1.88
C ILE A 47 -1.94 25.17 -2.80
N GLU A 48 -1.31 25.69 -3.85
CA GLU A 48 -2.00 26.54 -4.83
C GLU A 48 -3.11 25.76 -5.56
N LEU A 49 -2.85 24.50 -5.95
CA LEU A 49 -3.87 23.63 -6.56
C LEU A 49 -5.09 23.42 -5.65
N VAL A 50 -4.91 23.36 -4.33
CA VAL A 50 -6.04 23.28 -3.38
C VAL A 50 -6.89 24.55 -3.44
N ARG A 51 -6.26 25.73 -3.53
CA ARG A 51 -6.98 27.01 -3.66
C ARG A 51 -7.73 27.11 -4.98
N ASP A 52 -7.06 26.80 -6.09
CA ASP A 52 -7.62 26.88 -7.44
C ASP A 52 -8.79 25.91 -7.64
N SER A 53 -8.66 24.70 -7.09
CA SER A 53 -9.70 23.66 -7.16
C SER A 53 -10.84 23.85 -6.15
N ARG A 54 -10.75 24.87 -5.28
CA ARG A 54 -11.67 25.10 -4.14
C ARG A 54 -11.81 23.89 -3.22
N ALA A 55 -10.75 23.09 -3.12
CA ALA A 55 -10.63 22.03 -2.15
C ALA A 55 -10.46 22.63 -0.75
N ARG A 56 -10.93 21.93 0.27
CA ARG A 56 -10.91 22.40 1.66
C ARG A 56 -9.54 22.29 2.30
N TYR A 57 -8.79 21.25 1.96
CA TYR A 57 -7.50 20.94 2.57
C TYR A 57 -6.68 20.01 1.67
N LEU A 58 -5.38 19.98 1.97
CA LEU A 58 -4.39 19.08 1.40
C LEU A 58 -4.02 18.02 2.44
N ILE A 59 -4.00 16.75 2.05
CA ILE A 59 -3.36 15.67 2.82
C ILE A 59 -2.11 15.23 2.08
N LEU A 60 -0.95 15.45 2.69
CA LEU A 60 0.29 14.82 2.23
C LEU A 60 0.53 13.57 3.07
N ARG A 61 0.66 12.44 2.38
CA ARG A 61 0.97 11.15 2.99
C ARG A 61 2.45 10.87 2.71
N ASP A 62 3.31 11.19 3.67
CA ASP A 62 4.75 10.93 3.59
C ASP A 62 5.25 10.43 4.94
N SER A 63 5.88 9.27 4.94
CA SER A 63 6.39 8.59 6.14
C SER A 63 7.91 8.72 6.29
N PHE A 64 8.61 9.32 5.33
CA PHE A 64 10.07 9.43 5.35
C PHE A 64 10.57 10.73 5.98
N GLN A 65 9.78 11.80 5.88
CA GLN A 65 10.19 13.11 6.37
C GLN A 65 9.03 13.96 6.85
N ARG A 66 9.37 14.92 7.72
CA ARG A 66 8.44 15.97 8.16
C ARG A 66 8.65 17.18 7.28
N TRP A 67 7.55 17.73 6.78
CA TRP A 67 7.56 18.92 5.96
C TRP A 67 7.29 20.15 6.82
N ASP A 68 8.32 20.95 7.05
CA ASP A 68 8.18 22.25 7.70
C ASP A 68 7.73 23.30 6.67
N VAL A 69 6.42 23.31 6.42
CA VAL A 69 5.74 24.23 5.50
C VAL A 69 4.59 24.90 6.25
N PRO A 70 4.48 26.24 6.24
CA PRO A 70 3.41 26.94 6.93
C PRO A 70 2.02 26.42 6.56
N GLY A 71 1.23 26.09 7.58
CA GLY A 71 -0.14 25.57 7.41
C GLY A 71 -0.25 24.04 7.27
N LEU A 72 0.86 23.31 7.14
CA LEU A 72 0.84 21.85 7.25
C LEU A 72 1.04 21.41 8.71
N VAL A 73 0.19 20.49 9.15
CA VAL A 73 0.30 19.83 10.46
C VAL A 73 0.71 18.39 10.24
N THR A 74 1.73 17.94 10.97
CA THR A 74 2.20 16.55 10.91
C THR A 74 1.43 15.68 11.89
N ASP A 75 0.82 14.60 11.40
CA ASP A 75 0.25 13.51 12.20
C ASP A 75 1.17 12.28 12.19
N GLN A 76 1.40 11.67 13.35
CA GLN A 76 2.28 10.52 13.58
C GLN A 76 1.53 9.33 14.19
N SER A 77 0.20 9.35 14.14
CA SER A 77 -0.66 8.26 14.59
C SER A 77 -0.49 6.96 13.79
N HIS A 78 0.21 7.02 12.64
CA HIS A 78 0.42 5.90 11.74
C HIS A 78 1.88 5.44 11.72
N CYS A 79 2.08 4.12 11.65
CA CYS A 79 3.38 3.50 11.42
C CYS A 79 3.28 2.41 10.36
N THR A 80 4.41 2.12 9.71
CA THR A 80 4.54 1.04 8.73
C THR A 80 5.60 0.06 9.22
N LEU A 81 5.25 -1.22 9.29
CA LEU A 81 6.20 -2.28 9.61
C LEU A 81 6.93 -2.71 8.34
N VAL A 82 8.25 -2.51 8.31
CA VAL A 82 9.10 -2.86 7.17
C VAL A 82 10.07 -3.96 7.55
N ALA A 83 10.10 -5.03 6.77
CA ALA A 83 11.03 -6.13 6.94
C ALA A 83 11.95 -6.24 5.72
N SER A 84 13.26 -6.08 5.92
CA SER A 84 14.25 -6.34 4.86
C SER A 84 14.33 -7.85 4.58
N LEU A 85 13.98 -8.24 3.37
CA LEU A 85 14.16 -9.60 2.88
C LEU A 85 15.65 -9.89 2.66
N ARG A 86 16.08 -11.12 2.97
CA ARG A 86 17.43 -11.63 2.69
C ARG A 86 17.32 -12.73 1.65
N ASP A 87 18.33 -12.86 0.81
CA ASP A 87 18.38 -13.90 -0.21
C ASP A 87 18.49 -15.31 0.39
N ASP A 88 19.02 -15.42 1.61
CA ASP A 88 19.11 -16.67 2.37
C ASP A 88 17.88 -16.87 3.28
N PRO A 89 17.02 -17.89 3.01
CA PRO A 89 15.87 -18.23 3.84
C PRO A 89 16.22 -18.58 5.28
N ASP A 90 17.39 -19.18 5.55
CA ASP A 90 17.80 -19.55 6.91
C ASP A 90 18.11 -18.30 7.75
N LEU A 91 18.66 -17.25 7.13
CA LEU A 91 18.84 -15.96 7.79
C LEU A 91 17.50 -15.29 8.08
N MET A 92 16.52 -15.41 7.17
CA MET A 92 15.15 -14.93 7.43
C MET A 92 14.52 -15.69 8.60
N TRP A 93 14.63 -17.02 8.61
CA TRP A 93 14.09 -17.87 9.66
C TRP A 93 14.66 -17.55 11.04
N LYS A 94 15.98 -17.33 11.14
CA LYS A 94 16.66 -17.00 12.40
C LYS A 94 16.22 -15.66 13.01
N ARG A 95 15.77 -14.70 12.19
CA ARG A 95 15.27 -13.39 12.64
C ARG A 95 13.87 -13.44 13.26
N LEU A 96 13.05 -14.42 12.87
CA LEU A 96 11.72 -14.60 13.45
C LEU A 96 11.86 -14.93 14.94
N ASP A 97 11.00 -14.38 15.79
CA ASP A 97 11.03 -14.74 17.20
C ASP A 97 10.63 -16.22 17.40
N ARG A 98 10.84 -16.74 18.62
CA ARG A 98 10.54 -18.14 18.96
C ARG A 98 9.07 -18.49 18.70
N ARG A 99 8.14 -17.59 19.01
CA ARG A 99 6.70 -17.83 18.92
C ARG A 99 6.26 -17.86 17.45
N VAL A 100 6.73 -16.93 16.63
CA VAL A 100 6.47 -16.89 15.20
C VAL A 100 7.01 -18.16 14.53
N ARG A 101 8.24 -18.59 14.85
CA ARG A 101 8.79 -19.86 14.33
C ARG A 101 7.95 -21.08 14.72
N GLN A 102 7.38 -21.10 15.93
CA GLN A 102 6.48 -22.18 16.35
C GLN A 102 5.19 -22.20 15.53
N HIS A 103 4.58 -21.04 15.28
CA HIS A 103 3.39 -20.95 14.42
C HIS A 103 3.70 -21.35 12.98
N VAL A 104 4.82 -20.90 12.41
CA VAL A 104 5.19 -21.28 11.04
C VAL A 104 5.46 -22.78 10.93
N ARG A 105 6.16 -23.39 11.90
CA ARG A 105 6.34 -24.86 11.91
C ARG A 105 5.01 -25.60 11.97
N LYS A 106 4.11 -25.18 12.85
CA LYS A 106 2.76 -25.77 12.93
C LYS A 106 2.03 -25.68 11.59
N ALA A 107 2.14 -24.55 10.89
CA ALA A 107 1.55 -24.37 9.57
C ALA A 107 2.19 -25.28 8.52
N LEU A 108 3.53 -25.44 8.53
CA LEU A 108 4.26 -26.34 7.63
C LEU A 108 3.96 -27.82 7.89
N ASP A 109 3.72 -28.20 9.15
CA ASP A 109 3.34 -29.56 9.55
C ASP A 109 1.84 -29.84 9.31
N SER A 110 1.06 -28.83 8.90
CA SER A 110 -0.36 -28.96 8.59
C SER A 110 -0.58 -29.21 7.09
N ASP A 111 -1.70 -29.81 6.74
CA ASP A 111 -2.12 -30.05 5.36
C ASP A 111 -2.69 -28.77 4.72
N LEU A 112 -1.81 -27.78 4.53
CA LEU A 112 -2.13 -26.49 3.91
C LEU A 112 -1.54 -26.41 2.51
N GLU A 113 -2.36 -26.00 1.55
CA GLU A 113 -1.93 -25.69 0.19
C GLU A 113 -1.73 -24.18 0.04
N VAL A 114 -0.55 -23.75 -0.42
CA VAL A 114 -0.25 -22.34 -0.70
C VAL A 114 -0.17 -22.14 -2.21
N LEU A 115 -1.07 -21.31 -2.74
CA LEU A 115 -1.17 -20.99 -4.16
C LEU A 115 -0.84 -19.52 -4.40
N ILE A 116 0.03 -19.24 -5.36
CA ILE A 116 0.50 -17.88 -5.65
C ILE A 116 0.25 -17.57 -7.12
N GLY A 117 -0.44 -16.47 -7.37
CA GLY A 117 -0.62 -15.95 -8.71
C GLY A 117 -1.85 -15.07 -8.87
N PRO A 118 -1.87 -14.21 -9.90
CA PRO A 118 -2.99 -13.29 -10.13
C PRO A 118 -4.31 -14.01 -10.44
N GLN A 119 -4.26 -15.23 -10.97
CA GLN A 119 -5.43 -16.04 -11.28
C GLN A 119 -6.28 -16.39 -10.05
N HIS A 120 -5.70 -16.37 -8.85
CA HIS A 120 -6.41 -16.72 -7.61
C HIS A 120 -7.17 -15.53 -6.98
N MET A 121 -7.07 -14.33 -7.55
CA MET A 121 -7.71 -13.12 -7.00
C MET A 121 -9.23 -13.27 -6.83
N GLU A 122 -9.91 -13.85 -7.83
CA GLU A 122 -11.36 -14.08 -7.78
C GLU A 122 -11.78 -15.05 -6.68
N GLU A 123 -10.93 -16.02 -6.39
CA GLU A 123 -11.21 -17.11 -5.46
C GLU A 123 -10.98 -16.68 -4.01
N ILE A 124 -9.97 -15.83 -3.74
CA ILE A 124 -9.71 -15.28 -2.40
C ILE A 124 -10.74 -14.22 -2.00
N TYR A 125 -11.27 -13.46 -2.96
CA TYR A 125 -12.08 -12.27 -2.68
C TYR A 125 -13.27 -12.50 -1.71
N PRO A 126 -14.06 -13.60 -1.82
CA PRO A 126 -15.12 -13.91 -0.85
C PRO A 126 -14.60 -13.99 0.59
N ALA A 127 -13.56 -14.80 0.84
CA ALA A 127 -12.98 -14.98 2.17
C ALA A 127 -12.39 -13.67 2.71
N TYR A 128 -11.68 -12.90 1.88
CA TYR A 128 -11.18 -11.58 2.25
C TYR A 128 -12.32 -10.60 2.60
N SER A 129 -13.39 -10.57 1.80
CA SER A 129 -14.51 -9.66 2.06
C SER A 129 -15.30 -10.04 3.31
N GLU A 130 -15.39 -11.32 3.64
CA GLU A 130 -15.98 -11.81 4.89
C GLU A 130 -15.12 -11.41 6.08
N ALA A 131 -13.81 -11.66 6.03
CA ALA A 131 -12.87 -11.25 7.09
C ALA A 131 -12.92 -9.73 7.35
N MET A 132 -12.98 -8.90 6.29
CA MET A 132 -13.13 -7.45 6.45
C MET A 132 -14.47 -7.07 7.10
N ARG A 133 -15.56 -7.76 6.76
CA ARG A 133 -16.87 -7.55 7.39
C ARG A 133 -16.82 -7.88 8.88
N ASP A 134 -16.24 -9.01 9.24
CA ASP A 134 -16.14 -9.47 10.63
C ASP A 134 -15.26 -8.54 11.48
N LEU A 135 -14.24 -7.92 10.87
CA LEU A 135 -13.43 -6.86 11.46
C LEU A 135 -14.13 -5.49 11.51
N GLY A 136 -15.34 -5.36 10.96
CA GLY A 136 -16.06 -4.08 10.87
C GLY A 136 -15.43 -3.07 9.90
N THR A 137 -14.61 -3.54 8.96
CA THR A 137 -13.88 -2.70 7.99
C THR A 137 -14.58 -2.73 6.62
N PRO A 138 -15.03 -1.59 6.08
CA PRO A 138 -15.58 -1.55 4.73
C PRO A 138 -14.48 -1.85 3.69
N THR A 139 -14.70 -2.85 2.85
CA THR A 139 -13.75 -3.25 1.80
C THR A 139 -14.12 -2.68 0.44
N LEU A 140 -13.12 -2.60 -0.45
CA LEU A 140 -13.34 -2.24 -1.85
C LEU A 140 -14.07 -3.37 -2.57
N GLY A 141 -14.94 -3.02 -3.52
CA GLY A 141 -15.72 -3.98 -4.29
C GLY A 141 -14.85 -4.84 -5.20
N ARG A 142 -15.31 -6.07 -5.52
CA ARG A 142 -14.61 -7.02 -6.40
C ARG A 142 -14.15 -6.41 -7.73
N GLY A 143 -14.98 -5.56 -8.32
CA GLY A 143 -14.67 -4.87 -9.59
C GLY A 143 -13.46 -3.93 -9.51
N PHE A 144 -13.13 -3.40 -8.33
CA PHE A 144 -11.89 -2.65 -8.12
C PHE A 144 -10.68 -3.56 -8.30
N PHE A 145 -10.65 -4.71 -7.62
CA PHE A 145 -9.54 -5.66 -7.70
C PHE A 145 -9.37 -6.24 -9.10
N ARG A 146 -10.46 -6.58 -9.80
CA ARG A 146 -10.42 -6.94 -11.23
C ARG A 146 -9.66 -5.91 -12.06
N ARG A 147 -10.06 -4.64 -11.95
CA ARG A 147 -9.41 -3.54 -12.69
C ARG A 147 -7.96 -3.34 -12.28
N LEU A 148 -7.66 -3.47 -10.99
CA LEU A 148 -6.31 -3.31 -10.47
C LEU A 148 -5.37 -4.37 -11.06
N PHE A 149 -5.75 -5.64 -11.00
CA PHE A 149 -4.96 -6.75 -11.53
C PHE A 149 -4.85 -6.68 -13.06
N SER A 150 -5.91 -6.26 -13.77
CA SER A 150 -5.87 -6.14 -15.23
C SER A 150 -5.05 -4.94 -15.72
N HIS A 151 -5.06 -3.82 -15.00
CA HIS A 151 -4.40 -2.59 -15.42
C HIS A 151 -2.90 -2.58 -15.09
N PHE A 152 -2.50 -3.32 -14.06
CA PHE A 152 -1.10 -3.44 -13.63
C PHE A 152 -0.63 -4.89 -13.61
N PRO A 153 -0.58 -5.56 -14.79
CA PRO A 153 -0.15 -6.95 -14.87
C PRO A 153 1.30 -7.10 -14.38
N GLY A 154 1.57 -8.13 -13.60
CA GLY A 154 2.90 -8.40 -13.03
C GLY A 154 3.27 -7.54 -11.81
N HIS A 155 2.46 -6.53 -11.46
CA HIS A 155 2.65 -5.71 -10.27
C HIS A 155 1.76 -6.13 -9.10
N PHE A 156 0.75 -6.96 -9.34
CA PHE A 156 -0.10 -7.52 -8.29
C PHE A 156 -0.13 -9.04 -8.41
N THR A 157 -0.10 -9.70 -7.25
CA THR A 157 -0.31 -11.15 -7.14
C THR A 157 -1.25 -11.44 -5.98
N ALA A 158 -1.90 -12.59 -6.06
CA ALA A 158 -2.71 -13.12 -4.98
C ALA A 158 -1.96 -14.27 -4.31
N LEU A 159 -1.96 -14.28 -2.97
CA LEU A 159 -1.53 -15.40 -2.13
C LEU A 159 -2.80 -16.04 -1.59
N MET A 160 -3.02 -17.32 -1.84
CA MET A 160 -4.16 -18.08 -1.33
C MET A 160 -3.66 -19.23 -0.49
N VAL A 161 -4.35 -19.48 0.63
CA VAL A 161 -4.13 -20.65 1.46
C VAL A 161 -5.40 -21.48 1.49
N ARG A 162 -5.29 -22.77 1.17
CA ARG A 162 -6.38 -23.74 1.33
C ARG A 162 -6.06 -24.76 2.42
N ALA A 163 -7.11 -25.25 3.06
CA ALA A 163 -7.08 -26.41 3.93
C ALA A 163 -8.22 -27.33 3.51
N GLN A 164 -7.93 -28.61 3.23
CA GLN A 164 -8.95 -29.60 2.83
C GLN A 164 -9.82 -29.15 1.65
N GLY A 165 -9.22 -28.41 0.69
CA GLY A 165 -9.91 -27.90 -0.51
C GLY A 165 -10.61 -26.56 -0.34
N GLU A 166 -10.75 -26.05 0.89
CA GLU A 166 -11.43 -24.79 1.19
C GLU A 166 -10.45 -23.63 1.37
N VAL A 167 -10.80 -22.44 0.89
CA VAL A 167 -9.98 -21.23 1.09
C VAL A 167 -10.10 -20.76 2.54
N VAL A 168 -8.98 -20.78 3.26
CA VAL A 168 -8.91 -20.39 4.68
C VAL A 168 -8.23 -19.04 4.92
N GLY A 169 -7.63 -18.47 3.88
CA GLY A 169 -7.00 -17.17 3.98
C GLY A 169 -6.30 -16.76 2.69
N GLY A 170 -5.87 -15.51 2.64
CA GLY A 170 -5.11 -15.01 1.52
C GLY A 170 -4.77 -13.54 1.64
N ALA A 171 -4.01 -13.05 0.68
CA ALA A 171 -3.63 -11.65 0.60
C ALA A 171 -3.44 -11.23 -0.86
N PHE A 172 -3.65 -9.95 -1.12
CA PHE A 172 -3.23 -9.28 -2.34
C PHE A 172 -1.95 -8.51 -2.06
N VAL A 173 -0.92 -8.84 -2.83
CA VAL A 173 0.43 -8.28 -2.66
C VAL A 173 0.78 -7.45 -3.89
N ALA A 174 1.22 -6.22 -3.66
CA ALA A 174 1.75 -5.35 -4.69
C ALA A 174 3.29 -5.46 -4.76
N LYS A 175 3.85 -5.38 -5.96
CA LYS A 175 5.29 -5.34 -6.23
C LYS A 175 5.64 -4.04 -6.92
N PHE A 176 6.58 -3.31 -6.32
CA PHE A 176 7.15 -2.11 -6.92
C PHE A 176 8.65 -2.05 -6.69
N GLY A 177 9.43 -1.99 -7.77
CA GLY A 177 10.89 -2.12 -7.70
C GLY A 177 11.30 -3.42 -7.00
N THR A 178 12.09 -3.28 -5.93
CA THR A 178 12.57 -4.38 -5.08
C THR A 178 11.71 -4.62 -3.83
N THR A 179 10.58 -3.91 -3.70
CA THR A 179 9.73 -3.97 -2.50
C THR A 179 8.42 -4.70 -2.78
N LEU A 180 8.02 -5.54 -1.84
CA LEU A 180 6.70 -6.16 -1.78
C LEU A 180 5.86 -5.48 -0.69
N TYR A 181 4.62 -5.15 -1.03
CA TYR A 181 3.65 -4.54 -0.12
C TYR A 181 2.51 -5.52 0.10
N ASN A 182 2.31 -5.97 1.34
CA ASN A 182 1.10 -6.68 1.70
C ASN A 182 -0.04 -5.67 1.84
N THR A 183 -0.83 -5.50 0.78
CA THR A 183 -1.78 -4.39 0.64
C THR A 183 -3.16 -4.68 1.21
N TRP A 184 -3.62 -5.92 1.09
CA TRP A 184 -4.92 -6.38 1.58
C TRP A 184 -4.80 -7.85 1.96
N GLY A 185 -5.34 -8.27 3.09
CA GLY A 185 -5.32 -9.66 3.57
C GLY A 185 -6.01 -9.79 4.90
#